data_AF-A0A8D8THU6-F1
#
_entry.id   AF-A0A8D8THU6-F1
#
_cell.length_a   1.000
_cell.length_b   1.000
_cell.length_c   1.000
_cell.angle_alpha   90.00
_cell.angle_beta   90.00
_cell.angle_gamma   90.00
#
_symmetry.space_group_name_H-M   'P 1'
#
loop_
_entity.id
_entity.type
_entity.pdbx_description
1 polymer ?
#
loop_
_entity_poly.entity_id
_entity_poly.type
_entity_poly.pdbx_seq_one_letter_code
_entity_poly.pdbx_strand_id
1 'polypeptide(L)'
;IFTHDSFLVGEDGPTHQPIEQISILRKIPRLFVFRPFNFIETLICWLLFLKLKKNSCCLILSRQNYKNNFFNVFNIKNIIKGCYIVNNNFKSELIILSSGSDLEIVFECYFYLKKYFNITILSMYCNFLFDKQRKNYKKIINL
;
A
#
# COMPACT_ATOMS: atom_id res chain seq x y z
N ILE A 1 -15.33 6.78 -1.97
CA ILE A 1 -14.82 5.58 -1.26
C ILE A 1 -15.19 4.39 -2.13
N PHE A 2 -14.23 3.53 -2.46
CA PHE A 2 -14.43 2.34 -3.29
C PHE A 2 -14.10 1.12 -2.44
N THR A 3 -15.10 0.37 -2.01
CA THR A 3 -14.91 -0.94 -1.36
C THR A 3 -14.88 -2.03 -2.43
N HIS A 4 -14.49 -3.25 -2.05
CA HIS A 4 -14.41 -4.41 -2.96
C HIS A 4 -13.37 -4.20 -4.06
N ASP A 5 -12.10 -4.09 -3.66
CA ASP A 5 -11.01 -3.61 -4.52
C ASP A 5 -10.41 -4.64 -5.50
N SER A 6 -10.79 -5.91 -5.42
CA SER A 6 -10.05 -6.99 -6.07
C SER A 6 -10.92 -8.22 -6.36
N PHE A 7 -10.30 -9.24 -6.97
CA PHE A 7 -10.91 -10.56 -7.20
C PHE A 7 -11.45 -11.23 -5.93
N LEU A 8 -10.97 -10.79 -4.76
CA LEU A 8 -11.43 -11.24 -3.45
C LEU A 8 -12.85 -10.77 -3.09
N VAL A 9 -13.53 -10.08 -4.02
CA VAL A 9 -14.99 -9.97 -3.99
C VAL A 9 -15.65 -11.34 -3.97
N GLY A 10 -15.06 -12.37 -4.59
CA GLY A 10 -15.59 -13.73 -4.59
C GLY A 10 -16.77 -13.91 -5.55
N GLU A 11 -17.92 -14.33 -5.00
CA GLU A 11 -19.06 -14.90 -5.72
C GLU A 11 -19.71 -13.96 -6.75
N ASP A 12 -19.59 -12.64 -6.58
CA ASP A 12 -20.15 -11.65 -7.53
C ASP A 12 -19.50 -11.70 -8.93
N GLY A 13 -18.36 -12.39 -9.04
CA GLY A 13 -17.75 -12.75 -10.31
C GLY A 13 -17.07 -11.58 -11.05
N PRO A 14 -16.58 -11.83 -12.27
CA PRO A 14 -15.63 -10.95 -12.97
C PRO A 14 -16.19 -9.55 -13.27
N THR A 15 -17.50 -9.38 -13.36
CA THR A 15 -18.13 -8.07 -13.60
C THR A 15 -18.04 -7.13 -12.39
N HIS A 16 -17.77 -7.68 -11.20
CA HIS A 16 -17.61 -6.94 -9.95
C HIS A 16 -16.16 -6.93 -9.44
N GLN A 17 -15.22 -7.50 -10.21
CA GLN A 17 -13.82 -7.66 -9.80
C GLN A 17 -12.94 -6.64 -10.54
N PRO A 18 -12.43 -5.60 -9.85
CA PRO A 18 -11.57 -4.63 -10.50
C PRO A 18 -10.24 -5.26 -10.93
N ILE A 19 -9.82 -5.01 -12.17
CA ILE A 19 -8.53 -5.41 -12.75
C ILE A 19 -7.74 -4.15 -13.17
N GLU A 20 -8.27 -3.36 -14.10
CA GLU A 20 -7.61 -2.18 -14.67
C GLU A 20 -7.99 -0.85 -14.01
N GLN A 21 -9.09 -0.82 -13.26
CA GLN A 21 -9.71 0.40 -12.73
C GLN A 21 -8.73 1.18 -11.82
N ILE A 22 -7.96 0.48 -10.97
CA ILE A 22 -6.96 1.12 -10.10
C ILE A 22 -5.84 1.76 -10.93
N SER A 23 -5.40 1.10 -12.01
CA SER A 23 -4.38 1.63 -12.93
C SER A 23 -4.89 2.88 -13.66
N ILE A 24 -6.14 2.88 -14.09
CA ILE A 24 -6.80 4.04 -14.71
C ILE A 24 -6.87 5.20 -13.73
N LEU A 25 -7.35 4.96 -12.50
CA LEU A 25 -7.41 6.01 -11.47
C LEU A 25 -6.03 6.64 -11.20
N ARG A 26 -4.97 5.83 -11.15
CA ARG A 26 -3.59 6.33 -10.94
C ARG A 26 -3.09 7.23 -12.07
N LYS A 27 -3.66 7.14 -13.27
CA LYS A 27 -3.31 8.01 -14.41
C LYS A 27 -4.04 9.36 -14.38
N ILE A 28 -5.09 9.51 -13.58
CA ILE A 28 -5.85 10.77 -13.51
C ILE A 28 -4.99 11.84 -12.81
N PRO A 29 -4.70 12.98 -13.46
CA PRO A 29 -3.91 14.05 -12.86
C PRO A 29 -4.54 14.56 -11.57
N ARG A 30 -3.68 14.87 -10.58
CA ARG A 30 -4.09 15.43 -9.27
C ARG A 30 -4.99 14.52 -8.43
N LEU A 31 -5.18 13.26 -8.82
CA LEU A 31 -5.93 12.26 -8.05
C LEU A 31 -4.97 11.45 -7.16
N PHE A 32 -5.19 11.49 -5.85
CA PHE A 32 -4.50 10.61 -4.93
C PHE A 32 -5.27 9.30 -4.79
N VAL A 33 -4.66 8.20 -5.20
CA VAL A 33 -5.26 6.86 -5.11
C VAL A 33 -4.61 6.12 -3.96
N PHE A 34 -5.38 5.89 -2.90
CA PHE A 34 -4.95 5.22 -1.68
C PHE A 34 -5.53 3.82 -1.61
N ARG A 35 -4.69 2.80 -1.45
CA ARG A 35 -5.08 1.41 -1.25
C ARG A 35 -4.44 0.85 0.02
N PRO A 36 -4.99 1.18 1.21
CA PRO A 36 -4.41 0.79 2.49
C PRO A 36 -4.58 -0.70 2.81
N PHE A 37 -3.61 -1.27 3.52
CA PHE A 37 -3.63 -2.65 4.01
C PHE A 37 -4.18 -2.80 5.42
N ASN A 38 -4.01 -1.84 6.32
CA ASN A 38 -4.43 -2.00 7.71
C ASN A 38 -5.16 -0.77 8.26
N PHE A 39 -5.63 -0.88 9.50
CA PHE A 39 -6.34 0.19 10.19
C PHE A 39 -5.48 1.47 10.30
N ILE A 40 -4.17 1.34 10.54
CA ILE A 40 -3.26 2.47 10.69
C ILE A 40 -3.11 3.23 9.36
N GLU A 41 -2.86 2.53 8.26
CA GLU A 41 -2.82 3.15 6.94
C GLU A 41 -4.17 3.79 6.58
N THR A 42 -5.28 3.13 6.90
CA THR A 42 -6.63 3.65 6.65
C THR A 42 -6.88 4.95 7.41
N LEU A 43 -6.52 5.01 8.70
CA LEU A 43 -6.60 6.21 9.52
C LEU A 43 -5.73 7.34 8.97
N ILE A 44 -4.52 7.01 8.52
CA ILE A 44 -3.61 7.99 7.91
C ILE A 44 -4.16 8.50 6.57
N CYS A 45 -4.80 7.65 5.76
CA CYS A 45 -5.47 8.08 4.53
C CYS A 45 -6.53 9.13 4.85
N TRP A 46 -7.39 8.89 5.85
CA TRP A 46 -8.39 9.87 6.28
C TRP A 46 -7.77 11.19 6.74
N LEU A 47 -6.70 11.15 7.54
CA LEU A 47 -5.98 12.37 7.94
C LEU A 47 -5.39 13.13 6.74
N LEU A 48 -4.88 12.41 5.74
CA LEU A 48 -4.35 13.01 4.53
C LEU A 48 -5.45 13.66 3.69
N PHE A 49 -6.65 13.07 3.62
CA PHE A 49 -7.78 13.62 2.86
C PHE A 49 -8.16 15.00 3.39
N LEU A 50 -8.21 15.16 4.71
CA LEU A 50 -8.50 16.44 5.36
C LEU A 50 -7.45 17.51 5.08
N LYS A 51 -6.20 17.12 4.82
CA LYS A 51 -5.10 18.02 4.46
C LYS A 51 -5.05 18.36 2.97
N LEU A 52 -5.46 17.43 2.10
CA LEU A 52 -5.39 17.55 0.65
C LEU A 52 -6.58 18.31 0.03
N LYS A 53 -6.95 19.46 0.61
CA LYS A 53 -8.18 20.23 0.27
C LYS A 53 -8.32 20.63 -1.21
N LYS A 54 -7.23 20.71 -1.97
CA LYS A 54 -7.21 21.13 -3.39
C LYS A 54 -7.05 19.96 -4.37
N ASN A 55 -7.14 18.73 -3.87
CA ASN A 55 -6.91 17.51 -4.62
C ASN A 55 -8.05 16.52 -4.41
N SER A 56 -8.33 15.73 -5.44
CA SER A 56 -9.24 14.60 -5.31
C SER A 56 -8.50 13.42 -4.68
N CYS A 57 -9.21 12.65 -3.86
CA CYS A 57 -8.67 11.44 -3.23
C CYS A 57 -9.64 10.26 -3.42
N CYS A 58 -9.09 9.08 -3.69
CA CYS A 58 -9.80 7.82 -3.72
C CYS A 58 -9.27 6.93 -2.60
N LEU A 59 -10.18 6.33 -1.83
CA LEU A 59 -9.86 5.30 -0.86
C LEU A 59 -10.38 3.97 -1.41
N ILE A 60 -9.46 3.04 -1.68
CA ILE A 60 -9.71 1.71 -2.23
C ILE A 60 -9.58 0.70 -1.09
N LEU A 61 -10.65 -0.01 -0.76
CA LEU A 61 -10.74 -0.88 0.42
C LEU A 61 -11.11 -2.31 0.01
N SER A 62 -10.51 -3.28 0.69
CA SER A 62 -10.85 -4.69 0.55
C SER A 62 -12.26 -5.00 1.07
N ARG A 63 -12.83 -6.12 0.60
CA ARG A 63 -14.04 -6.72 1.18
C ARG A 63 -13.70 -7.54 2.43
N GLN A 64 -12.62 -8.29 2.34
CA GLN A 64 -12.18 -9.29 3.29
C GLN A 64 -11.39 -8.71 4.46
N ASN A 65 -11.41 -9.44 5.58
CA ASN A 65 -10.55 -9.19 6.72
C ASN A 65 -9.12 -9.65 6.44
N TYR A 66 -8.16 -8.96 7.06
CA TYR A 66 -6.75 -9.33 7.02
C TYR A 66 -6.39 -10.22 8.22
N LYS A 67 -5.71 -11.33 7.98
CA LYS A 67 -5.21 -12.22 9.04
C LYS A 67 -4.00 -11.61 9.74
N ASN A 68 -3.14 -10.94 8.98
CA ASN A 68 -1.85 -10.41 9.45
C ASN A 68 -1.94 -8.93 9.87
N ASN A 69 -2.60 -8.65 10.99
CA ASN A 69 -2.68 -7.29 11.54
C ASN A 69 -1.42 -6.86 12.33
N PHE A 70 -0.45 -7.75 12.50
CA PHE A 70 0.66 -7.64 13.45
C PHE A 70 2.01 -7.23 12.85
N PHE A 71 2.04 -6.53 11.73
CA PHE A 71 3.24 -5.75 11.41
C PHE A 71 3.18 -4.46 12.23
N ASN A 72 3.90 -4.47 13.35
CA ASN A 72 4.13 -3.27 14.14
C ASN A 72 4.59 -2.18 13.19
N VAL A 73 3.76 -1.15 13.03
CA VAL A 73 4.15 0.05 12.32
C VAL A 73 5.26 0.69 13.12
N PHE A 74 6.50 0.36 12.78
CA PHE A 74 7.68 0.82 13.51
C PHE A 74 7.82 2.35 13.44
N ASN A 75 7.20 3.00 12.43
CA ASN A 75 7.30 4.44 12.26
C ASN A 75 6.13 5.05 11.46
N ILE A 76 5.14 5.57 12.18
CA ILE A 76 3.99 6.32 11.60
C ILE A 76 4.46 7.47 10.70
N LYS A 77 5.59 8.12 11.01
CA LYS A 77 6.13 9.25 10.22
C LYS A 77 6.54 8.83 8.81
N ASN A 78 6.80 7.56 8.58
CA ASN A 78 7.12 7.06 7.25
C ASN A 78 5.86 6.70 6.46
N ILE A 79 4.79 6.25 7.13
CA ILE A 79 3.54 5.93 6.43
C ILE A 79 3.02 7.15 5.69
N ILE A 80 3.00 8.35 6.28
CA ILE A 80 2.49 9.58 5.64
C ILE A 80 3.21 9.98 4.33
N LYS A 81 4.22 9.23 3.89
CA LYS A 81 4.99 9.47 2.67
C LYS A 81 4.51 8.64 1.47
N GLY A 82 3.44 7.85 1.60
CA GLY A 82 2.81 7.11 0.50
C GLY A 82 3.45 5.76 0.17
N CYS A 83 4.75 5.60 0.45
CA CYS A 83 5.43 4.31 0.47
C CYS A 83 6.39 4.25 1.66
N TYR A 84 6.49 3.10 2.32
CA TYR A 84 7.40 2.90 3.44
C TYR A 84 7.82 1.42 3.62
N ILE A 85 8.94 1.24 4.32
CA ILE A 85 9.48 -0.07 4.70
C ILE A 85 8.68 -0.65 5.87
N VAL A 86 8.14 -1.85 5.69
CA VAL A 86 7.26 -2.53 6.65
C VAL A 86 8.05 -3.33 7.68
N ASN A 87 9.10 -4.05 7.26
CA ASN A 87 9.99 -4.80 8.12
C ASN A 87 11.31 -4.03 8.28
N ASN A 88 11.86 -3.88 9.50
CA ASN A 88 13.07 -3.10 9.80
C ASN A 88 14.38 -3.67 9.18
N ASN A 89 14.39 -3.91 7.87
CA ASN A 89 15.52 -4.43 7.13
C ASN A 89 15.90 -3.44 6.03
N PHE A 90 17.10 -2.87 6.14
CA PHE A 90 17.63 -1.84 5.24
C PHE A 90 18.74 -2.36 4.32
N LYS A 91 19.19 -3.60 4.50
CA LYS A 91 20.22 -4.24 3.67
C LYS A 91 19.64 -5.51 3.06
N SER A 92 18.85 -5.35 2.01
CA SER A 92 18.16 -6.45 1.35
C SER A 92 18.82 -6.88 0.04
N GLU A 93 18.75 -8.18 -0.20
CA GLU A 93 19.00 -8.82 -1.49
C GLU A 93 17.74 -8.77 -2.36
N LEU A 94 16.57 -8.78 -1.73
CA LEU A 94 15.27 -8.75 -2.40
C LEU A 94 14.37 -7.66 -1.81
N ILE A 95 13.75 -6.89 -2.69
CA ILE A 95 12.73 -5.90 -2.33
C ILE A 95 11.40 -6.37 -2.90
N ILE A 96 10.40 -6.56 -2.03
CA ILE A 96 9.03 -6.88 -2.42
C ILE A 96 8.18 -5.65 -2.19
N LEU A 97 7.61 -5.12 -3.27
CA LEU A 97 6.71 -3.98 -3.21
C LEU A 97 5.27 -4.43 -3.43
N SER A 98 4.37 -4.00 -2.55
CA SER A 98 2.95 -4.34 -2.64
C SER A 98 2.07 -3.25 -2.02
N SER A 99 0.76 -3.43 -2.04
CA SER A 99 -0.24 -2.48 -1.51
C SER A 99 -1.54 -3.20 -1.18
N GLY A 100 -2.36 -2.62 -0.31
CA GLY A 100 -3.67 -3.17 0.03
C GLY A 100 -3.59 -4.62 0.47
N SER A 101 -4.62 -5.40 0.12
CA SER A 101 -4.73 -6.81 0.47
C SER A 101 -3.59 -7.70 0.00
N ASP A 102 -2.88 -7.30 -1.05
CA ASP A 102 -1.81 -8.12 -1.61
C ASP A 102 -0.58 -8.15 -0.68
N LEU A 103 -0.53 -7.28 0.34
CA LEU A 103 0.49 -7.38 1.39
C LEU A 103 0.32 -8.64 2.24
N GLU A 104 -0.89 -9.19 2.35
CA GLU A 104 -1.14 -10.40 3.12
C GLU A 104 -0.35 -11.58 2.57
N ILE A 105 -0.40 -11.81 1.25
CA ILE A 105 0.37 -12.86 0.60
C ILE A 105 1.88 -12.56 0.61
N VAL A 106 2.28 -11.29 0.53
CA VAL A 106 3.70 -10.89 0.66
C VAL A 106 4.25 -11.27 2.03
N PHE A 107 3.45 -11.15 3.09
CA PHE A 107 3.90 -11.58 4.41
C PHE A 107 4.07 -13.08 4.51
N GLU A 108 3.16 -13.87 3.92
CA GLU A 108 3.31 -15.32 3.83
C GLU A 108 4.59 -15.70 3.07
N CYS A 109 4.83 -15.08 1.91
CA CYS A 109 6.06 -15.27 1.13
C CYS A 109 7.31 -14.89 1.94
N TYR A 110 7.27 -13.78 2.68
CA TYR A 110 8.38 -13.36 3.52
C TYR A 110 8.72 -14.37 4.61
N PHE A 111 7.72 -14.93 5.30
CA PHE A 111 7.97 -15.95 6.33
C PHE A 111 8.63 -17.20 5.77
N TYR A 112 8.30 -17.57 4.53
CA TYR A 112 8.92 -18.68 3.81
C TYR A 112 10.36 -18.36 3.37
N LEU A 113 10.58 -17.19 2.76
CA LEU A 113 11.83 -16.85 2.07
C LEU A 113 12.90 -16.20 2.97
N LYS A 114 12.54 -15.65 4.14
CA LYS A 114 13.47 -14.93 5.03
C LYS A 114 14.65 -15.77 5.56
N LYS A 115 14.59 -17.10 5.44
CA LYS A 115 15.70 -18.01 5.80
C LYS A 115 16.79 -18.06 4.73
N TYR A 116 16.45 -17.69 3.50
CA TYR A 116 17.33 -17.77 2.33
C TYR A 116 17.80 -16.40 1.87
N PHE A 117 16.96 -15.37 2.04
CA PHE A 117 17.23 -14.03 1.54
C PHE A 117 16.99 -12.96 2.60
N ASN A 118 17.80 -11.91 2.53
CA ASN A 118 17.51 -10.65 3.24
C ASN A 118 16.46 -9.87 2.46
N ILE A 119 15.22 -9.85 2.96
CA ILE A 119 14.08 -9.27 2.23
C ILE A 119 13.63 -7.96 2.89
N THR A 120 13.40 -6.94 2.09
CA THR A 120 12.69 -5.71 2.48
C THR A 120 11.30 -5.71 1.86
N ILE A 121 10.29 -5.47 2.67
CA ILE A 121 8.90 -5.31 2.22
C ILE A 121 8.57 -3.83 2.21
N LEU A 122 8.06 -3.35 1.08
CA LEU A 122 7.57 -2.00 0.90
C LEU A 122 6.04 -2.02 0.76
N SER A 123 5.35 -1.26 1.60
CA SER A 123 3.95 -0.90 1.36
C SER A 123 3.92 0.38 0.56
N MET A 124 3.41 0.34 -0.67
CA MET A 124 3.15 1.52 -1.52
C MET A 124 1.64 1.73 -1.67
N TYR A 125 1.01 2.15 -0.57
CA TYR A 125 -0.42 2.41 -0.54
C TYR A 125 -0.84 3.65 -1.35
N CYS A 126 0.09 4.58 -1.70
CA CYS A 126 -0.19 5.70 -2.62
C CYS A 126 1.06 6.17 -3.40
N ASN A 127 1.17 5.75 -4.67
CA ASN A 127 2.29 6.12 -5.56
C ASN A 127 2.41 7.63 -5.75
N PHE A 128 1.31 8.34 -6.03
CA PHE A 128 1.36 9.78 -6.30
C PHE A 128 1.84 10.61 -5.09
N LEU A 129 1.56 10.15 -3.88
CA LEU A 129 2.08 10.76 -2.66
C LEU A 129 3.57 10.47 -2.48
N PHE A 130 4.01 9.25 -2.79
CA PHE A 130 5.42 8.87 -2.80
C PHE A 130 6.23 9.65 -3.85
N ASP A 131 5.64 9.88 -5.03
CA ASP A 131 6.30 10.59 -6.12
C ASP A 131 6.66 12.03 -5.78
N LYS A 132 5.89 12.65 -4.87
CA LYS A 132 6.13 14.01 -4.38
C LYS A 132 7.22 14.08 -3.30
N GLN A 133 7.72 12.95 -2.81
CA GLN A 133 8.74 12.95 -1.77
C GLN A 133 10.11 13.40 -2.31
N ARG A 134 10.92 13.96 -1.41
CA ARG A 134 12.30 14.39 -1.73
C ARG A 134 13.14 13.21 -2.23
N LYS A 135 14.07 13.48 -3.15
CA LYS A 135 15.01 12.48 -3.70
C LYS A 135 15.72 11.65 -2.62
N ASN A 136 16.10 12.27 -1.50
CA ASN A 136 16.75 11.56 -0.40
C ASN A 136 15.86 10.47 0.22
N TYR A 137 14.54 10.69 0.31
CA TYR A 137 13.64 9.68 0.84
C TYR A 137 13.43 8.53 -0.15
N LYS A 138 13.27 8.85 -1.44
CA LYS A 138 13.18 7.84 -2.49
C LYS A 138 14.43 6.92 -2.50
N LYS A 139 15.62 7.54 -2.42
CA LYS A 139 16.89 6.82 -2.23
C LYS A 139 16.92 5.89 -1.01
N ILE A 140 16.34 6.28 0.13
CA ILE A 140 16.27 5.42 1.33
C ILE A 140 15.40 4.18 1.08
N ILE A 141 14.37 4.30 0.25
CA ILE A 141 13.48 3.21 -0.12
C ILE A 141 14.06 2.31 -1.23
N ASN A 142 15.22 2.68 -1.79
CA ASN A 142 15.82 2.01 -2.95
C ASN A 142 14.89 1.95 -4.17
N LEU A 143 14.09 3.01 -4.37
CA LEU A 143 13.29 3.29 -5.58
C LEU A 143 13.62 4.68 -6.10
#